data_AF-A0A424M0L3-F1
#
_entry.id   AF-A0A424M0L3-F1
#
_cell.length_a   1.000
_cell.length_b   1.000
_cell.length_c   1.000
_cell.angle_alpha   90.00
_cell.angle_beta   90.00
_cell.angle_gamma   90.00
#
_symmetry.space_group_name_H-M   'P 1'
#
loop_
_entity.id
_entity.type
_entity.pdbx_description
1 polymer ?
#
loop_
_entity_poly.entity_id
_entity_poly.type
_entity_poly.pdbx_seq_one_letter_code
_entity_poly.pdbx_strand_id
1 'polypeptide(L)'
;GKDTGGIYESYGRGWLIKPDPEKDKALKMGEWNTMKIRVEGSEVTSWLNGVEMVHLKDEKIGKGEGAIALQIHDGGGIRVKWRNIKLVSLEVQ
;
A
#
# COMPACT_ATOMS: atom_id res chain seq x y z
N GLY A 1 -7.47 8.83 -7.98
CA GLY A 1 -6.28 8.05 -8.38
C GLY A 1 -6.76 6.70 -8.85
N LYS A 2 -6.10 6.10 -9.83
CA LYS A 2 -6.36 4.72 -10.26
C LYS A 2 -5.44 3.77 -9.50
N ASP A 3 -5.86 2.53 -9.29
CA ASP A 3 -5.05 1.45 -8.72
C ASP A 3 -4.60 1.70 -7.25
N THR A 4 -5.34 2.49 -6.46
CA THR A 4 -4.95 2.83 -5.08
C THR A 4 -4.94 1.58 -4.20
N GLY A 5 -3.85 1.38 -3.44
CA GLY A 5 -3.68 0.20 -2.60
C GLY A 5 -3.05 -1.00 -3.30
N GLY A 6 -2.77 -0.93 -4.60
CA GLY A 6 -1.94 -1.94 -5.28
C GLY A 6 -0.49 -1.96 -4.78
N ILE A 7 0.26 -2.99 -5.18
CA ILE A 7 1.66 -3.20 -4.77
C ILE A 7 2.55 -3.02 -6.00
N TYR A 8 3.48 -2.07 -5.88
CA TYR A 8 4.45 -1.72 -6.91
C TYR A 8 5.86 -1.75 -6.33
N GLU A 9 6.77 -2.47 -6.98
CA GLU A 9 8.19 -2.54 -6.61
C GLU A 9 8.99 -1.48 -7.39
N SER A 10 9.25 -0.34 -6.75
CA SER A 10 10.10 0.72 -7.30
C SER A 10 11.51 0.20 -7.59
N TYR A 11 12.07 0.61 -8.74
CA TYR A 11 13.41 0.20 -9.21
C TYR A 11 13.61 -1.32 -9.37
N GLY A 12 12.52 -2.09 -9.34
CA GLY A 12 12.55 -3.54 -9.49
C GLY A 12 11.49 -3.99 -10.49
N ARG A 13 10.67 -4.95 -10.07
CA ARG A 13 9.73 -5.66 -10.94
C ARG A 13 8.54 -4.83 -11.45
N GLY A 14 8.32 -3.62 -10.94
CA GLY A 14 7.17 -2.80 -11.31
C GLY A 14 5.87 -3.25 -10.62
N TRP A 15 4.74 -3.24 -11.33
CA TRP A 15 3.45 -3.64 -10.77
C TRP A 15 3.42 -5.14 -10.47
N LEU A 16 3.38 -5.50 -9.20
CA LEU A 16 3.26 -6.89 -8.76
C LEU A 16 1.79 -7.33 -8.74
N ILE A 17 0.92 -6.46 -8.25
CA ILE A 17 -0.52 -6.66 -8.26
C ILE A 17 -1.24 -5.31 -8.25
N LYS A 18 -2.32 -5.21 -9.03
CA LYS A 18 -3.25 -4.08 -9.04
C LYS A 18 -4.58 -4.51 -8.41
N PRO A 19 -5.30 -3.60 -7.73
CA PRO A 19 -6.66 -3.91 -7.29
C PRO A 19 -7.56 -4.13 -8.50
N ASP A 20 -8.67 -4.84 -8.29
CA ASP A 20 -9.77 -4.87 -9.24
C ASP A 20 -10.22 -3.42 -9.54
N PRO A 21 -10.37 -3.01 -10.80
CA PRO A 21 -10.84 -1.66 -11.17
C PRO A 21 -12.12 -1.23 -10.44
N GLU A 22 -13.02 -2.16 -10.12
CA GLU A 22 -14.26 -1.87 -9.37
C GLU A 22 -14.00 -1.34 -7.96
N LYS A 23 -12.81 -1.60 -7.40
CA LYS A 23 -12.43 -1.14 -6.06
C LYS A 23 -11.93 0.31 -6.05
N ASP A 24 -11.71 0.94 -7.20
CA ASP A 24 -11.34 2.37 -7.25
C ASP A 24 -12.40 3.26 -6.57
N LYS A 25 -13.66 2.82 -6.50
CA LYS A 25 -14.74 3.48 -5.75
C LYS A 25 -14.50 3.60 -4.25
N ALA A 26 -13.57 2.83 -3.68
CA ALA A 26 -13.19 2.95 -2.29
C ALA A 26 -12.40 4.25 -2.02
N LEU A 27 -11.78 4.85 -3.04
CA LEU A 27 -11.03 6.10 -2.90
C LEU A 27 -11.99 7.30 -2.78
N LYS A 28 -11.77 8.12 -1.74
CA LYS A 28 -12.44 9.40 -1.57
C LYS A 28 -11.54 10.52 -2.09
N MET A 29 -11.76 10.96 -3.33
CA MET A 29 -10.94 11.99 -3.96
C MET A 29 -11.09 13.34 -3.23
N GLY A 30 -9.97 14.01 -2.92
CA GLY A 30 -9.96 15.29 -2.20
C GLY A 30 -10.16 15.18 -0.68
N GLU A 31 -10.42 13.97 -0.16
CA GLU A 31 -10.64 13.72 1.26
C GLU A 31 -9.53 12.86 1.88
N TRP A 32 -9.57 12.74 3.20
CA TRP A 32 -8.71 11.82 3.93
C TRP A 32 -9.15 10.37 3.68
N ASN A 33 -8.19 9.54 3.30
CA ASN A 33 -8.36 8.11 3.14
C ASN A 33 -7.58 7.37 4.23
N THR A 34 -8.15 6.30 4.77
CA THR A 34 -7.48 5.43 5.74
C THR A 34 -6.87 4.25 5.00
N MET A 35 -5.55 4.13 5.05
CA MET A 35 -4.81 2.98 4.52
C MET A 35 -4.45 2.04 5.67
N LYS A 36 -4.62 0.74 5.45
CA LYS A 36 -4.06 -0.32 6.30
C LYS A 36 -3.22 -1.23 5.43
N ILE A 37 -2.06 -1.63 5.92
CA ILE A 37 -1.19 -2.62 5.29
C ILE A 37 -0.84 -3.64 6.36
N ARG A 38 -1.00 -4.93 6.06
CA ARG A 38 -0.54 -6.04 6.88
C ARG A 38 0.51 -6.79 6.08
N VAL A 39 1.69 -6.97 6.68
CA VAL A 39 2.77 -7.77 6.14
C VAL A 39 3.07 -8.85 7.17
N GLU A 40 2.95 -10.11 6.75
CA GLU A 40 3.16 -11.29 7.60
C GLU A 40 3.98 -12.32 6.82
N GLY A 41 5.30 -12.34 7.06
CA GLY A 41 6.21 -13.11 6.23
C GLY A 41 6.14 -12.67 4.77
N SER A 42 5.84 -13.60 3.87
CA SER A 42 5.68 -13.34 2.43
C SER A 42 4.29 -12.84 2.03
N GLU A 43 3.35 -12.73 2.96
CA GLU A 43 1.97 -12.31 2.69
C GLU A 43 1.82 -10.81 2.92
N VAL A 44 1.33 -10.09 1.90
CA VAL A 44 1.01 -8.66 1.98
C VAL A 44 -0.45 -8.45 1.61
N THR A 45 -1.18 -7.77 2.50
CA THR A 45 -2.57 -7.38 2.23
C THR A 45 -2.73 -5.89 2.49
N SER A 46 -3.46 -5.20 1.62
CA SER A 46 -3.75 -3.78 1.75
C SER A 46 -5.26 -3.51 1.80
N TRP A 47 -5.64 -2.46 2.52
CA TRP A 47 -7.01 -1.99 2.59
C TRP A 47 -7.07 -0.47 2.44
N LEU A 48 -8.07 0.01 1.70
CA LEU A 48 -8.41 1.41 1.57
C LEU A 48 -9.81 1.65 2.13
N ASN A 49 -9.92 2.50 3.15
CA ASN A 49 -11.19 2.81 3.82
C ASN A 49 -11.96 1.56 4.28
N GLY A 50 -11.24 0.51 4.71
CA GLY A 50 -11.82 -0.76 5.15
C GLY A 50 -12.11 -1.77 4.03
N VAL A 51 -12.03 -1.36 2.76
CA VAL A 51 -12.16 -2.28 1.61
C VAL A 51 -10.80 -2.91 1.32
N GLU A 52 -10.74 -4.24 1.28
CA GLU A 52 -9.52 -4.95 0.88
C GLU A 52 -9.22 -4.69 -0.59
N MET A 53 -8.02 -4.19 -0.88
CA MET A 53 -7.63 -3.81 -2.23
C MET A 53 -6.95 -4.98 -2.94
N VAL A 54 -5.87 -5.49 -2.35
CA VAL A 54 -5.12 -6.65 -2.87
C VAL A 54 -4.59 -7.52 -1.74
N HIS A 55 -4.36 -8.80 -2.07
CA HIS A 55 -3.59 -9.75 -1.31
C HIS A 55 -2.53 -10.35 -2.24
N LEU A 56 -1.28 -10.42 -1.79
CA LEU A 56 -0.14 -10.93 -2.55
C LEU A 56 0.74 -11.80 -1.65
N LYS A 57 1.03 -13.02 -2.12
CA LYS A 57 2.10 -13.86 -1.60
C LYS A 57 3.34 -13.70 -2.47
N ASP A 58 4.44 -13.21 -1.89
CA ASP A 58 5.69 -12.99 -2.62
C ASP A 58 6.92 -13.34 -1.74
N GLU A 59 7.64 -14.39 -2.11
CA GLU A 59 8.79 -14.87 -1.34
C GLU A 59 9.94 -13.87 -1.27
N LYS A 60 10.09 -13.01 -2.29
CA LYS A 60 11.16 -11.99 -2.31
C LYS A 60 10.85 -10.89 -1.31
N ILE A 61 9.58 -10.47 -1.20
CA ILE A 61 9.13 -9.58 -0.13
C ILE A 61 9.34 -10.24 1.24
N GLY A 62 9.00 -11.52 1.39
CA GLY A 62 9.15 -12.23 2.68
C GLY A 62 10.58 -12.37 3.18
N LYS A 63 11.59 -12.18 2.31
CA LYS A 63 13.02 -12.14 2.67
C LYS A 63 13.54 -10.71 2.90
N GLY A 64 12.72 -9.70 2.63
CA GLY A 64 13.10 -8.30 2.71
C GLY A 64 13.12 -7.79 4.14
N GLU A 65 14.20 -7.13 4.52
CA GLU A 65 14.29 -6.29 5.71
C GLU A 65 14.46 -4.83 5.26
N GLY A 66 13.74 -3.90 5.89
CA GLY A 66 13.76 -2.51 5.44
C GLY A 66 12.99 -1.56 6.35
N ALA A 67 12.81 -0.33 5.86
CA ALA A 67 12.14 0.74 6.58
C ALA A 67 10.84 1.16 5.89
N ILE A 68 9.96 1.82 6.64
CA ILE A 68 8.77 2.49 6.09
C ILE A 68 9.18 3.89 5.64
N ALA A 69 8.91 4.21 4.37
CA ALA A 69 9.17 5.52 3.78
C ALA A 69 7.88 6.11 3.18
N LEU A 70 7.77 7.44 3.23
CA LEU A 70 6.68 8.18 2.60
C LEU A 70 7.21 8.87 1.35
N GLN A 71 6.72 8.43 0.19
CA GLN A 71 7.20 8.93 -1.09
C GLN A 71 6.42 10.17 -1.53
N ILE A 72 7.14 11.18 -2.03
CA ILE A 72 6.61 12.26 -2.87
C ILE A 72 7.18 12.04 -4.26
N HIS A 73 6.32 11.85 -5.25
CA HIS A 73 6.75 11.69 -6.64
C HIS A 73 7.11 13.06 -7.23
N ASP A 74 8.13 13.08 -8.10
CA ASP A 74 8.50 14.26 -8.88
C ASP A 74 7.44 14.59 -9.94
N GLY A 75 7.36 15.84 -10.40
CA GLY A 75 6.42 16.31 -11.42
C GLY A 75 5.63 17.58 -11.08
N GLY A 76 5.81 18.12 -9.87
CA GLY A 76 5.17 19.37 -9.44
C GLY A 76 3.64 19.26 -9.27
N GLY A 77 3.03 20.31 -8.68
CA GLY A 77 1.57 20.45 -8.62
C GLY A 77 0.81 19.54 -7.65
N ILE A 78 1.44 18.53 -7.05
CA ILE A 78 0.80 17.59 -6.13
C ILE A 78 1.20 17.91 -4.69
N ARG A 79 0.20 18.11 -3.82
CA ARG A 79 0.39 18.14 -2.36
C ARG A 79 -0.11 16.83 -1.78
N VAL A 80 0.81 16.02 -1.27
CA VAL A 80 0.47 14.82 -0.49
C VAL A 80 0.58 15.14 0.99
N LYS A 81 -0.36 14.65 1.78
CA LYS A 81 -0.37 14.82 3.25
C LYS A 81 -0.63 13.46 3.89
N TRP A 82 0.11 13.19 4.96
CA TRP A 82 -0.09 12.01 5.81
C TRP A 82 -0.37 12.45 7.24
N ARG A 83 -1.19 11.68 7.96
CA ARG A 83 -1.45 11.87 9.39
C ARG A 83 -1.80 10.54 10.04
N ASN A 84 -1.69 10.47 11.36
CA ASN A 84 -2.08 9.30 12.17
C ASN A 84 -1.38 7.99 11.77
N ILE A 85 -0.09 8.07 11.43
CA ILE A 85 0.72 6.89 11.09
C ILE A 85 0.99 6.11 12.38
N LYS A 86 0.58 4.84 12.38
CA LYS A 86 0.80 3.91 13.49
C LYS A 86 1.44 2.65 12.93
N LEU A 87 2.42 2.12 13.66
CA LEU A 87 3.07 0.86 13.36
C LEU A 87 2.87 -0.08 14.55
N VAL A 88 2.46 -1.31 14.26
CA VAL A 88 2.32 -2.39 15.24
C VAL A 88 3.06 -3.58 14.68
N SER A 89 4.06 -4.07 15.41
CA SER A 89 4.71 -5.34 15.10
C SER A 89 3.70 -6.46 15.31
N LEU A 90 3.65 -7.41 14.38
CA LEU A 90 2.94 -8.66 14.61
C LEU A 90 3.74 -9.44 15.66
N GLU A 91 3.10 -9.80 16.77
CA GLU A 91 3.70 -10.75 17.70
C GLU A 91 3.88 -12.08 16.95
N VAL A 92 5.09 -12.61 16.95
CA VAL A 92 5.35 -13.96 16.47
C VAL A 92 4.72 -14.90 17.51
N GLN A 93 3.65 -15.61 17.14
CA GLN A 93 3.12 -16.71 17.96
C GLN A 93 4.08 -17.88 17.97
#